data_AF-A0A4S8KRN4-F1
#
_entry.id   AF-A0A4S8KRN4-F1
#
_cell.length_a   1.000
_cell.length_b   1.000
_cell.length_c   1.000
_cell.angle_alpha   90.00
_cell.angle_beta   90.00
_cell.angle_gamma   90.00
#
_symmetry.space_group_name_H-M   'P 1'
#
loop_
_entity.id
_entity.type
_entity.pdbx_description
1 polymer ?
#
loop_
_entity_poly.entity_id
_entity_poly.type
_entity_poly.pdbx_seq_one_letter_code
_entity_poly.pdbx_strand_id
1 'polypeptide(L)'
;LVQLRTGHIPLRKHLHRICRADTPICPCCRRHPETVHHFLLRCPAHATARQRLRTEIGSRRCTTQALLTQKKLLPALFDYINATERFTHQYGTL
;
A
#
# COMPACT_ATOMS: atom_id res chain seq x y z
N LEU A 1 1.06 -4.91 10.12
CA LEU A 1 1.64 -5.80 9.06
C LEU A 1 0.77 -6.99 8.66
N VAL A 2 0.19 -7.74 9.60
CA VAL A 2 -0.66 -8.92 9.28
C VAL A 2 -1.81 -8.56 8.31
N GLN A 3 -2.43 -7.40 8.47
CA GLN A 3 -3.49 -6.91 7.59
C GLN A 3 -3.04 -6.72 6.13
N LEU A 4 -1.82 -6.19 5.90
CA LEU A 4 -1.25 -6.06 4.55
C LEU A 4 -0.96 -7.44 3.92
N ARG A 5 -0.41 -8.37 4.72
CA ARG A 5 -0.10 -9.73 4.26
C ARG A 5 -1.33 -10.53 3.86
N THR A 6 -2.39 -10.43 4.66
CA THR A 6 -3.64 -11.13 4.43
C THR A 6 -4.55 -10.41 3.44
N GLY A 7 -4.28 -9.13 3.14
CA GLY A 7 -5.17 -8.28 2.35
C GLY A 7 -6.43 -7.85 3.12
N HIS A 8 -6.49 -8.08 4.43
CA HIS A 8 -7.53 -7.60 5.35
C HIS A 8 -7.20 -6.18 5.83
N ILE A 9 -6.97 -5.29 4.88
CA ILE A 9 -6.66 -3.88 5.12
C ILE A 9 -7.77 -3.04 4.47
N PRO A 10 -8.14 -1.88 5.03
CA PRO A 10 -9.18 -0.97 4.50
C PRO A 10 -8.83 -0.28 3.15
N LEU A 11 -8.33 -1.06 2.18
CA LEU A 11 -8.28 -0.69 0.77
C LEU A 11 -9.63 -0.99 0.11
N ARG A 12 -10.00 -0.23 -0.92
CA ARG A 12 -11.30 -0.34 -1.60
C ARG A 12 -11.65 -1.74 -2.07
N LYS A 13 -10.70 -2.56 -2.56
CA LYS A 13 -11.01 -3.95 -2.94
C LYS A 13 -11.51 -4.76 -1.76
N HIS A 14 -10.89 -4.62 -0.59
CA HIS A 14 -11.32 -5.34 0.61
C HIS A 14 -12.65 -4.78 1.12
N LEU A 15 -12.78 -3.45 1.19
CA LEU A 15 -14.02 -2.80 1.63
C LEU A 15 -15.21 -3.15 0.74
N HIS A 16 -15.03 -3.19 -0.58
CA HIS A 16 -16.06 -3.62 -1.52
C HIS A 16 -16.45 -5.09 -1.30
N ARG A 17 -15.48 -5.97 -1.05
CA ARG A 17 -15.74 -7.39 -0.76
C ARG A 17 -16.62 -7.60 0.49
N ILE A 18 -16.50 -6.72 1.48
CA ILE A 18 -17.31 -6.77 2.71
C ILE A 18 -18.51 -5.81 2.67
N CYS A 19 -18.89 -5.31 1.49
CA CYS A 19 -20.00 -4.38 1.28
C CYS A 19 -19.91 -3.08 2.10
N ARG A 20 -18.69 -2.59 2.36
CA ARG A 20 -18.39 -1.31 3.05
C ARG A 20 -17.90 -0.21 2.09
N ALA A 21 -17.88 -0.48 0.78
CA ALA A 21 -17.59 0.51 -0.25
C ALA A 21 -18.34 0.15 -1.53
N ASP A 22 -18.88 1.15 -2.22
CA ASP A 22 -19.69 0.95 -3.43
C ASP A 22 -18.85 0.49 -4.63
N THR A 23 -17.56 0.84 -4.65
CA THR A 23 -16.65 0.47 -5.73
C THR A 23 -15.32 -0.07 -5.22
N PRO A 24 -14.70 -1.01 -5.93
CA PRO A 24 -13.36 -1.50 -5.60
C PRO A 24 -12.25 -0.56 -6.12
N ILE A 25 -12.60 0.51 -6.85
CA ILE A 25 -11.68 1.38 -7.57
C ILE A 25 -10.87 2.24 -6.59
N CYS A 26 -9.55 2.34 -6.82
CA CYS A 26 -8.67 3.18 -6.02
C CYS A 26 -9.09 4.66 -6.11
N PRO A 27 -9.32 5.35 -4.97
CA PRO A 27 -9.75 6.73 -4.97
C PRO A 27 -8.62 7.68 -5.44
N CYS A 28 -7.36 7.27 -5.25
CA CYS A 28 -6.18 8.05 -5.59
C CYS A 28 -5.92 8.08 -7.10
N CYS A 29 -6.02 6.93 -7.80
CA CYS A 29 -5.76 6.87 -9.24
C CYS A 29 -7.02 6.76 -10.12
N ARG A 30 -8.16 6.37 -9.55
CA ARG A 30 -9.47 6.21 -10.21
C ARG A 30 -9.49 5.29 -11.44
N ARG A 31 -8.47 4.44 -11.63
CA ARG A 31 -8.30 3.60 -12.83
C ARG A 31 -8.39 2.11 -12.56
N HIS A 32 -7.89 1.65 -11.41
CA HIS A 32 -7.77 0.23 -11.11
C HIS A 32 -8.29 -0.10 -9.71
N PRO A 33 -8.68 -1.37 -9.46
CA PRO A 33 -9.04 -1.81 -8.13
C PRO A 33 -7.91 -1.58 -7.11
N GLU A 34 -8.26 -1.05 -5.94
CA GLU A 34 -7.32 -0.79 -4.86
C GLU A 34 -6.96 -2.08 -4.12
N THR A 35 -5.95 -2.77 -4.63
CA THR A 35 -5.38 -3.97 -4.01
C THR A 35 -4.07 -3.65 -3.30
N VAL A 36 -3.59 -4.50 -2.39
CA VAL A 36 -2.27 -4.35 -1.76
C VAL A 36 -1.17 -4.25 -2.83
N HIS A 37 -1.25 -5.07 -3.88
CA HIS A 37 -0.33 -5.00 -5.01
C HIS A 37 -0.45 -3.69 -5.78
N HIS A 38 -1.67 -3.20 -6.03
CA HIS A 38 -1.87 -1.93 -6.70
C HIS A 38 -1.30 -0.77 -5.87
N PHE A 39 -1.66 -0.71 -4.59
CA PHE A 39 -1.18 0.28 -3.64
C PHE A 39 0.35 0.32 -3.61
N LEU A 40 1.00 -0.80 -3.30
CA LEU A 40 2.46 -0.87 -3.11
C LEU A 40 3.27 -0.74 -4.40
N LEU A 41 2.78 -1.24 -5.55
CA LEU A 41 3.62 -1.39 -6.75
C LEU A 41 3.12 -0.68 -8.01
N ARG A 42 1.83 -0.31 -8.11
CA ARG A 42 1.25 0.16 -9.39
C ARG A 42 0.55 1.51 -9.34
N CYS A 43 0.11 1.99 -8.18
CA CYS A 43 -0.76 3.16 -8.09
C CYS A 43 -0.05 4.45 -8.53
N PRO A 44 -0.38 5.09 -9.67
CA PRO A 44 0.39 6.24 -10.15
C PRO A 44 0.40 7.42 -9.16
N ALA A 45 -0.65 7.58 -8.34
CA ALA A 45 -0.73 8.61 -7.31
C ALA A 45 0.39 8.52 -6.25
N HIS A 46 0.93 7.32 -6.01
CA HIS A 46 2.02 7.10 -5.06
C HIS A 46 3.38 6.89 -5.75
N ALA A 47 3.55 7.36 -6.99
CA ALA A 47 4.80 7.19 -7.74
C ALA A 47 6.01 7.79 -7.01
N THR A 48 5.89 9.00 -6.47
CA THR A 48 6.97 9.68 -5.75
C THR A 48 7.38 8.92 -4.49
N ALA A 49 6.41 8.50 -3.66
CA ALA A 49 6.66 7.70 -2.47
C ALA A 49 7.30 6.34 -2.83
N ARG A 50 6.84 5.69 -3.91
CA ARG A 50 7.45 4.45 -4.40
C ARG A 50 8.86 4.64 -4.89
N GLN A 51 9.16 5.77 -5.54
CA GLN A 51 10.51 6.03 -6.02
C GLN A 51 11.47 6.15 -4.84
N ARG A 52 11.08 6.85 -3.77
CA ARG A 52 11.87 6.91 -2.52
C ARG A 52 12.08 5.52 -1.92
N LEU A 53 11.01 4.75 -1.76
CA LEU A 53 11.07 3.36 -1.29
C LEU A 53 12.05 2.52 -2.13
N ARG A 54 12.01 2.64 -3.46
CA ARG A 54 12.88 1.91 -4.38
C ARG A 54 14.35 2.34 -4.29
N THR A 55 14.61 3.63 -4.06
CA THR A 55 15.97 4.14 -3.84
C THR A 55 16.53 3.59 -2.54
N GLU A 56 15.72 3.47 -1.49
CA GLU A 56 16.14 3.02 -0.17
C GLU A 56 16.41 1.51 -0.10
N ILE A 57 15.50 0.69 -0.65
CA ILE A 57 15.58 -0.78 -0.55
C ILE A 57 16.22 -1.45 -1.77
N GLY A 58 16.41 -0.70 -2.85
CA GLY A 58 16.83 -1.20 -4.15
C GLY A 58 15.69 -1.76 -5.02
N SER A 59 15.67 -1.34 -6.29
CA SER A 59 14.69 -1.69 -7.33
C SER A 59 14.37 -3.19 -7.44
N ARG A 60 15.37 -4.08 -7.27
CA ARG A 60 15.21 -5.56 -7.35
C ARG A 60 14.49 -6.18 -6.14
N ARG A 61 14.43 -5.50 -5.00
CA ARG A 61 13.77 -6.00 -3.77
C ARG A 61 12.36 -5.44 -3.57
N CYS A 62 11.91 -4.57 -4.48
CA CYS A 62 10.62 -3.91 -4.40
C CYS A 62 9.49 -4.83 -4.94
N THR A 63 9.29 -5.97 -4.28
CA THR A 63 8.14 -6.86 -4.50
C THR A 63 7.22 -6.82 -3.28
N THR A 64 5.92 -7.05 -3.48
CA THR A 64 4.95 -7.09 -2.37
C THR A 64 5.37 -8.09 -1.31
N GLN A 65 5.79 -9.29 -1.71
CA GLN A 65 6.20 -10.32 -0.77
C GLN A 65 7.47 -9.92 0.01
N ALA A 66 8.48 -9.35 -0.65
CA ALA A 66 9.71 -8.94 0.02
C ALA A 66 9.45 -7.83 1.04
N LEU A 67 8.70 -6.79 0.65
CA LEU A 67 8.29 -5.68 1.53
C LEU A 67 7.52 -6.16 2.75
N LEU A 68 6.62 -7.13 2.56
CA LEU A 68 5.79 -7.63 3.64
C LEU A 68 6.49 -8.67 4.50
N THR A 69 7.55 -9.33 4.01
CA THR A 69 8.20 -10.46 4.71
C THR A 69 9.48 -10.06 5.43
N GLN A 70 10.32 -9.21 4.81
CA GLN A 70 11.65 -8.90 5.33
C GLN A 70 11.60 -7.82 6.40
N LYS A 71 11.97 -8.17 7.64
CA LYS A 71 12.03 -7.22 8.77
C LYS A 71 12.87 -5.97 8.48
N LYS A 72 13.97 -6.13 7.73
CA LYS A 72 14.87 -5.04 7.34
C LYS A 72 14.22 -4.00 6.42
N LEU A 73 13.15 -4.37 5.71
CA LEU A 73 12.45 -3.47 4.78
C LEU A 73 11.22 -2.83 5.42
N LEU A 74 10.87 -3.21 6.65
CA LEU A 74 9.70 -2.69 7.35
C LEU A 74 9.78 -1.19 7.62
N PRO A 75 10.91 -0.60 8.08
CA PRO A 75 11.00 0.84 8.29
C PRO A 75 10.67 1.62 7.01
N ALA A 76 11.34 1.31 5.91
CA ALA A 76 11.08 1.92 4.60
C ALA A 76 9.62 1.72 4.13
N LEU A 77 9.03 0.56 4.41
CA LEU A 77 7.61 0.30 4.11
C LEU A 77 6.68 1.19 4.96
N PHE A 78 6.97 1.39 6.24
CA PHE A 78 6.18 2.28 7.10
C PHE A 78 6.33 3.75 6.66
N ASP A 79 7.53 4.19 6.32
CA ASP A 79 7.76 5.52 5.75
C ASP A 79 6.99 5.73 4.45
N TYR A 80 6.96 4.70 3.59
CA TYR A 80 6.12 4.71 2.39
C TYR A 80 4.64 4.85 2.75
N ILE A 81 4.13 4.05 3.69
CA ILE A 81 2.73 4.07 4.13
C ILE A 81 2.36 5.46 4.68
N ASN A 82 3.19 6.03 5.53
CA ASN A 82 3.00 7.36 6.09
C ASN A 82 3.02 8.44 5.00
N ALA A 83 3.98 8.37 4.07
CA ALA A 83 4.06 9.30 2.94
C ALA A 83 2.87 9.21 1.96
N THR A 84 2.14 8.10 1.95
CA THR A 84 0.91 8.00 1.15
C THR A 84 -0.32 8.61 1.82
N GLU A 85 -0.24 8.88 3.12
CA GLU A 85 -1.32 9.36 4.00
C GLU A 85 -2.63 8.52 3.93
N ARG A 86 -2.56 7.35 3.29
CA ARG A 86 -3.75 6.58 2.91
C ARG A 86 -4.51 6.04 4.11
N PHE A 87 -3.78 5.81 5.20
CA PHE A 87 -4.30 5.26 6.44
C PHE A 87 -4.12 6.18 7.65
N THR A 88 -3.73 7.45 7.44
CA THR A 88 -3.54 8.41 8.54
C THR A 88 -4.82 8.57 9.37
N HIS A 89 -5.99 8.56 8.71
CA HIS A 89 -7.28 8.63 9.41
C HIS A 89 -7.60 7.37 10.23
N GLN A 90 -7.02 6.20 9.91
CA GLN A 90 -7.37 4.93 10.57
C GLN A 90 -6.35 4.47 11.61
N TYR A 91 -5.07 4.78 11.41
CA TYR A 91 -4.00 4.34 12.30
C TYR A 91 -3.12 5.50 12.82
N GLY A 92 -3.37 6.74 12.41
CA GLY A 92 -2.44 7.86 12.67
C GLY A 92 -1.17 7.75 11.84
N THR A 93 -0.13 8.47 12.24
CA THR A 93 1.23 8.30 11.71
C THR A 93 1.86 7.09 12.39
N LEU A 94 2.22 6.08 11.60
CA LEU A 94 2.76 4.80 12.06
C LEU A 94 4.27 4.84 12.33
#